data_AF-B9JRR6-F1
#
_entry.id   AF-B9JRR6-F1
#
_cell.length_a   1.000
_cell.length_b   1.000
_cell.length_c   1.000
_cell.angle_alpha   90.00
_cell.angle_beta   90.00
_cell.angle_gamma   90.00
#
_symmetry.space_group_name_H-M   'P 1'
#
loop_
_entity.id
_entity.type
_entity.pdbx_description
1 polymer ?
#
loop_
_entity_poly.entity_id
_entity_poly.type
_entity_poly.pdbx_seq_one_letter_code
_entity_poly.pdbx_strand_id
1 'polypeptide(L)'
;MKTSSISSLTIQNAMRLTISDAQKQMSDAQTEVTTGKYADVGTELGAKTSSAVDLNRDSLRLQSLMDTNSIVSTRLDASQTALDTIASAATTMQSTLVGLGTSTDSTTLDSAQKTMKSAMDSFIDAANTSVNGEYLFSGINTDVKPITDYYYIDDDGNETDAKQNFDNLFSGYFGMSPDDDGVSGISADQMDDFMENVLEPSFDGADWTDNWSAATDETMTSRISKNEVIQSSSSANSDGFRYTGLVSVIGSEMLNGNYSTETRNAMISKAIEYSGLAVSGINDERTQLGLSQERVTNANDSLTSQKDIIENQISDLTGVDAYEASTRLNNLQSLVETSYTLTARLQKLSLVDYL
;
A
#
# COMPACT_ATOMS: atom_id res chain seq x y z
N MET A 1 47.84 -76.32 -1.72
CA MET A 1 46.91 -75.22 -2.06
C MET A 1 46.97 -74.22 -0.92
N LYS A 2 47.45 -72.99 -1.15
CA LYS A 2 47.34 -71.91 -0.16
C LYS A 2 45.94 -71.31 -0.34
N THR A 3 45.00 -71.71 0.50
CA THR A 3 43.69 -71.05 0.59
C THR A 3 43.92 -69.71 1.29
N SER A 4 43.75 -68.60 0.58
CA SER A 4 43.78 -67.28 1.15
C SER A 4 42.64 -67.15 2.17
N SER A 5 42.96 -67.12 3.46
CA SER A 5 41.99 -66.82 4.51
C SER A 5 41.59 -65.35 4.40
N ILE A 6 40.56 -65.05 3.62
CA ILE A 6 39.84 -63.78 3.78
C ILE A 6 39.17 -63.88 5.16
N SER A 7 39.68 -63.13 6.13
CA SER A 7 39.15 -63.15 7.50
C SER A 7 37.65 -62.81 7.49
N SER A 8 36.84 -63.58 8.23
CA SER A 8 35.40 -63.32 8.43
C SER A 8 35.10 -61.89 8.88
N LEU A 9 36.03 -61.29 9.64
CA LEU A 9 36.00 -59.90 10.06
C LEU A 9 36.02 -58.91 8.88
N THR A 10 36.79 -59.18 7.82
CA THR A 10 36.84 -58.34 6.62
C THR A 10 35.53 -58.40 5.84
N ILE A 11 34.91 -59.59 5.76
CA ILE A 11 33.60 -59.79 5.12
C ILE A 11 32.49 -59.08 5.93
N GLN A 12 32.49 -59.21 7.25
CA GLN A 12 31.53 -58.52 8.12
C GLN A 12 31.65 -56.99 8.05
N ASN A 13 32.88 -56.46 8.07
CA ASN A 13 33.09 -55.02 7.95
C ASN A 13 32.67 -54.50 6.57
N ALA A 14 32.94 -55.24 5.49
CA ALA A 14 32.47 -54.89 4.15
C ALA A 14 30.93 -54.84 4.09
N MET A 15 30.23 -55.86 4.62
CA MET A 15 28.76 -55.86 4.67
C MET A 15 28.20 -54.71 5.51
N ARG A 16 28.83 -54.37 6.64
CA ARG A 16 28.39 -53.26 7.48
C ARG A 16 28.51 -51.92 6.75
N LEU A 17 29.59 -51.73 5.98
CA LEU A 17 29.77 -50.54 5.13
C LEU A 17 28.71 -50.49 4.02
N THR A 18 28.44 -51.61 3.35
CA THR A 18 27.39 -51.68 2.31
C THR A 18 26.00 -51.40 2.87
N ILE A 19 25.66 -51.92 4.06
CA ILE A 19 24.38 -51.64 4.72
C ILE A 19 24.29 -50.16 5.08
N SER A 20 25.35 -49.59 5.66
CA SER A 20 25.38 -48.16 6.02
C SER A 20 25.21 -47.26 4.80
N ASP A 21 25.84 -47.60 3.67
CA ASP A 21 25.72 -46.85 2.43
C ASP A 21 24.31 -47.00 1.81
N ALA A 22 23.78 -48.22 1.78
CA ALA A 22 22.42 -48.48 1.30
C ALA A 22 21.36 -47.75 2.15
N GLN A 23 21.55 -47.68 3.47
CA GLN A 23 20.68 -46.92 4.37
C GLN A 23 20.74 -45.41 4.11
N LYS A 24 21.93 -44.86 3.86
CA LYS A 24 22.08 -43.45 3.47
C LYS A 24 21.35 -43.18 2.14
N GLN A 25 21.64 -43.97 1.11
CA GLN A 25 20.98 -43.83 -0.19
C GLN A 25 19.46 -44.03 -0.11
N MET A 26 18.98 -44.86 0.81
CA MET A 26 17.54 -45.06 1.05
C MET A 26 16.90 -43.82 1.65
N SER A 27 17.59 -43.14 2.60
CA SER A 27 17.14 -41.86 3.16
C SER A 27 17.11 -40.75 2.09
N ASP A 28 18.12 -40.72 1.23
CA ASP A 28 18.21 -39.76 0.12
C ASP A 28 17.07 -40.02 -0.88
N ALA A 29 16.89 -41.25 -1.35
CA ALA A 29 15.80 -41.64 -2.25
C ALA A 29 14.41 -41.39 -1.62
N GLN A 30 14.25 -41.57 -0.31
CA GLN A 30 13.01 -41.24 0.37
C GLN A 30 12.75 -39.73 0.37
N THR A 31 13.79 -38.91 0.53
CA THR A 31 13.70 -37.45 0.40
C THR A 31 13.34 -37.05 -1.04
N GLU A 32 13.94 -37.70 -2.04
CA GLU A 32 13.65 -37.46 -3.46
C GLU A 32 12.21 -37.83 -3.83
N VAL A 33 11.71 -38.96 -3.35
CA VAL A 33 10.31 -39.38 -3.58
C VAL A 33 9.32 -38.41 -2.93
N THR A 34 9.63 -37.89 -1.74
CA THR A 34 8.72 -37.01 -0.99
C THR A 34 8.74 -35.56 -1.47
N THR A 35 9.92 -35.05 -1.85
CA THR A 35 10.09 -33.65 -2.27
C THR A 35 10.02 -33.46 -3.79
N GLY A 36 10.19 -34.53 -4.57
CA GLY A 36 10.30 -34.48 -6.02
C GLY A 36 11.59 -33.81 -6.51
N LYS A 37 12.58 -33.58 -5.63
CA LYS A 37 13.85 -32.91 -5.93
C LYS A 37 15.03 -33.74 -5.45
N TYR A 38 16.19 -33.59 -6.08
CA TYR A 38 17.40 -34.30 -5.69
C TYR A 38 17.74 -34.05 -4.21
N ALA A 39 18.06 -35.11 -3.47
CA ALA A 39 18.41 -34.98 -2.05
C ALA A 39 19.69 -34.16 -1.87
N ASP A 40 20.64 -34.31 -2.80
CA ASP A 40 21.83 -33.48 -2.91
C ASP A 40 21.93 -32.83 -4.30
N VAL A 41 21.21 -31.73 -4.44
CA VAL A 41 21.22 -30.85 -5.63
C VAL A 41 22.65 -30.41 -5.97
N GLY A 42 23.53 -30.19 -4.99
CA GLY A 42 24.89 -29.75 -5.24
C GLY A 42 25.73 -30.80 -5.96
N THR A 43 25.67 -32.03 -5.46
CA THR A 43 26.40 -33.17 -6.05
C THR A 43 25.86 -33.55 -7.42
N GLU A 44 24.54 -33.54 -7.61
CA GLU A 44 23.94 -33.97 -8.87
C GLU A 44 24.13 -32.93 -10.00
N LEU A 45 24.01 -31.64 -9.70
CA LEU A 45 24.14 -30.60 -10.73
C LEU A 45 25.60 -30.27 -11.07
N GLY A 46 26.54 -30.50 -10.13
CA GLY A 46 27.96 -30.22 -10.32
C GLY A 46 28.23 -28.77 -10.77
N ALA A 47 28.67 -28.59 -12.02
CA ALA A 47 28.93 -27.24 -12.56
C ALA A 47 27.67 -26.38 -12.68
N LYS A 48 26.49 -27.00 -12.86
CA LYS A 48 25.19 -26.32 -13.02
C LYS A 48 24.62 -25.78 -11.71
N THR A 49 25.21 -26.14 -10.57
CA THR A 49 24.80 -25.63 -9.25
C THR A 49 24.88 -24.11 -9.18
N SER A 50 25.87 -23.51 -9.85
CA SER A 50 25.99 -22.04 -9.98
C SER A 50 24.74 -21.42 -10.61
N SER A 51 24.29 -21.95 -11.75
CA SER A 51 23.08 -21.48 -12.43
C SER A 51 21.82 -21.68 -11.60
N ALA A 52 21.67 -22.79 -10.89
CA ALA A 52 20.54 -23.02 -10.00
C ALA A 52 20.49 -22.03 -8.84
N VAL A 53 21.65 -21.68 -8.26
CA VAL A 53 21.76 -20.66 -7.22
C VAL A 53 21.43 -19.27 -7.77
N ASP A 54 21.91 -18.92 -8.96
CA ASP A 54 21.62 -17.65 -9.62
C ASP A 54 20.12 -17.49 -9.91
N LEU A 55 19.48 -18.54 -10.45
CA LEU A 55 18.03 -18.57 -10.69
C LEU A 55 17.24 -18.41 -9.39
N ASN A 56 17.63 -19.11 -8.32
CA ASN A 56 16.96 -18.99 -7.03
C ASN A 56 17.08 -17.56 -6.47
N ARG A 57 18.28 -16.96 -6.58
CA ARG A 57 18.50 -15.56 -6.21
C ARG A 57 17.62 -14.60 -7.02
N ASP A 58 17.47 -14.83 -8.32
CA ASP A 58 16.59 -14.03 -9.16
C ASP A 58 15.11 -14.21 -8.78
N SER A 59 14.65 -15.43 -8.48
CA SER A 59 13.28 -15.67 -7.98
C SER A 59 13.01 -14.93 -6.66
N LEU A 60 13.95 -14.99 -5.70
CA LEU A 60 13.84 -14.25 -4.44
C LEU A 60 13.79 -12.73 -4.65
N ARG A 61 14.54 -12.21 -5.63
CA ARG A 61 14.51 -10.79 -5.97
C ARG A 61 13.17 -10.38 -6.60
N LEU A 62 12.60 -11.21 -7.47
CA LEU A 62 11.26 -10.97 -8.03
C LEU A 62 10.20 -11.02 -6.93
N GLN A 63 10.29 -12.00 -6.02
CA GLN A 63 9.39 -12.10 -4.87
C GLN A 63 9.43 -10.83 -4.01
N SER A 64 10.62 -10.33 -3.68
CA SER A 64 10.77 -9.10 -2.91
C SER A 64 10.13 -7.87 -3.60
N LEU A 65 10.17 -7.79 -4.93
CA LEU A 65 9.47 -6.74 -5.68
C LEU A 65 7.95 -6.92 -5.61
N MET A 66 7.44 -8.14 -5.74
CA MET A 66 6.01 -8.44 -5.59
C MET A 66 5.50 -8.13 -4.17
N ASP A 67 6.29 -8.44 -3.15
CA ASP A 67 5.95 -8.13 -1.75
C ASP A 67 5.89 -6.60 -1.54
N THR A 68 6.83 -5.86 -2.13
CA THR A 68 6.82 -4.39 -2.12
C THR A 68 5.58 -3.85 -2.84
N ASN A 69 5.24 -4.41 -4.00
CA ASN A 69 4.06 -4.02 -4.78
C ASN A 69 2.76 -4.26 -4.02
N SER A 70 2.67 -5.31 -3.20
CA SER A 70 1.51 -5.59 -2.35
C SER A 70 1.27 -4.46 -1.32
N ILE A 71 2.35 -3.96 -0.71
CA ILE A 71 2.29 -2.83 0.23
C ILE A 71 1.84 -1.55 -0.51
N VAL A 72 2.44 -1.30 -1.69
CA VAL A 72 2.07 -0.14 -2.53
C VAL A 72 0.61 -0.22 -2.96
N SER A 73 0.13 -1.38 -3.40
CA SER A 73 -1.28 -1.59 -3.78
C SER A 73 -2.21 -1.28 -2.62
N THR A 74 -1.93 -1.83 -1.43
CA THR A 74 -2.73 -1.59 -0.23
C THR A 74 -2.83 -0.10 0.10
N ARG A 75 -1.70 0.63 0.00
CA ARG A 75 -1.66 2.07 0.23
C ARG A 75 -2.45 2.85 -0.84
N LEU A 76 -2.29 2.49 -2.12
CA LEU A 76 -3.03 3.10 -3.23
C LEU A 76 -4.54 2.88 -3.10
N ASP A 77 -4.98 1.67 -2.75
CA ASP A 77 -6.39 1.33 -2.58
C ASP A 77 -7.03 2.11 -1.43
N ALA A 78 -6.32 2.24 -0.30
CA ALA A 78 -6.77 3.05 0.82
C ALA A 78 -6.83 4.55 0.44
N SER A 79 -5.86 5.03 -0.33
CA SER A 79 -5.83 6.43 -0.80
C SER A 79 -6.98 6.71 -1.76
N GLN A 80 -7.30 5.79 -2.68
CA GLN A 80 -8.48 5.90 -3.55
C GLN A 80 -9.77 5.95 -2.75
N THR A 81 -9.93 5.09 -1.75
CA THR A 81 -11.13 5.05 -0.90
C THR A 81 -11.32 6.37 -0.14
N ALA A 82 -10.23 6.93 0.39
CA ALA A 82 -10.28 8.21 1.07
C ALA A 82 -10.56 9.37 0.09
N LEU A 83 -9.94 9.39 -1.10
CA LEU A 83 -10.25 10.37 -2.13
C LEU A 83 -11.69 10.27 -2.64
N ASP A 84 -12.28 9.08 -2.70
CA ASP A 84 -13.70 8.89 -3.03
C ASP A 84 -14.61 9.55 -1.98
N THR A 85 -14.22 9.46 -0.70
CA THR A 85 -14.93 10.13 0.40
C THR A 85 -14.80 11.65 0.28
N ILE A 86 -13.59 12.15 -0.01
CA ILE A 86 -13.33 13.58 -0.24
C ILE A 86 -14.12 14.10 -1.44
N ALA A 87 -14.11 13.38 -2.57
CA ALA A 87 -14.88 13.74 -3.76
C ALA A 87 -16.38 13.80 -3.46
N SER A 88 -16.89 12.87 -2.64
CA SER A 88 -18.28 12.85 -2.21
C SER A 88 -18.60 14.07 -1.33
N ALA A 89 -17.72 14.41 -0.38
CA ALA A 89 -17.87 15.61 0.45
C ALA A 89 -17.91 16.90 -0.39
N ALA A 90 -16.97 17.06 -1.34
CA ALA A 90 -16.94 18.19 -2.26
C ALA A 90 -18.21 18.25 -3.14
N THR A 91 -18.71 17.10 -3.61
CA THR A 91 -19.95 17.01 -4.39
C THR A 91 -21.18 17.38 -3.54
N THR A 92 -21.22 16.97 -2.27
CA THR A 92 -22.28 17.35 -1.32
C THR A 92 -22.27 18.85 -1.06
N MET A 93 -21.09 19.45 -0.89
CA MET A 93 -20.95 20.90 -0.75
C MET A 93 -21.48 21.61 -1.99
N GLN A 94 -21.02 21.21 -3.18
CA GLN A 94 -21.50 21.77 -4.45
C GLN A 94 -23.02 21.65 -4.60
N SER A 95 -23.57 20.47 -4.33
CA SER A 95 -25.02 20.22 -4.44
C SER A 95 -25.82 21.08 -3.45
N THR A 96 -25.29 21.30 -2.25
CA THR A 96 -25.88 22.18 -1.23
C THR A 96 -25.90 23.62 -1.72
N LEU A 97 -24.78 24.12 -2.24
CA LEU A 97 -24.67 25.47 -2.79
C LEU A 97 -25.59 25.68 -4.00
N VAL A 98 -25.63 24.73 -4.94
CA VAL A 98 -26.55 24.77 -6.09
C VAL A 98 -28.01 24.71 -5.65
N GLY A 99 -28.31 23.89 -4.64
CA GLY A 99 -29.66 23.72 -4.09
C GLY A 99 -30.19 24.95 -3.35
N LEU A 100 -29.30 25.78 -2.78
CA LEU A 100 -29.67 27.06 -2.16
C LEU A 100 -30.25 28.05 -3.18
N GLY A 101 -29.75 28.05 -4.42
CA GLY A 101 -30.18 28.99 -5.46
C GLY A 101 -30.12 30.44 -4.97
N THR A 102 -31.24 31.15 -5.02
CA THR A 102 -31.38 32.53 -4.50
C THR A 102 -32.12 32.58 -3.16
N SER A 103 -32.08 31.50 -2.36
CA SER A 103 -32.76 31.45 -1.08
C SER A 103 -32.18 32.50 -0.12
N THR A 104 -33.08 33.17 0.58
CA THR A 104 -32.77 34.12 1.67
C THR A 104 -33.38 33.67 2.99
N ASP A 105 -34.00 32.49 3.02
CA ASP A 105 -34.63 31.96 4.22
C ASP A 105 -33.58 31.46 5.23
N SER A 106 -33.56 32.09 6.40
CA SER A 106 -32.61 31.77 7.48
C SER A 106 -32.57 30.29 7.89
N THR A 107 -33.70 29.58 7.86
CA THR A 107 -33.73 28.16 8.25
C THR A 107 -33.09 27.28 7.18
N THR A 108 -33.27 27.63 5.91
CA THR A 108 -32.59 26.93 4.80
C THR A 108 -31.08 27.19 4.82
N LEU A 109 -30.66 28.41 5.14
CA LEU A 109 -29.25 28.79 5.22
C LEU A 109 -28.56 28.11 6.40
N ASP A 110 -29.18 28.08 7.59
CA ASP A 110 -28.67 27.34 8.76
C ASP A 110 -28.54 25.84 8.47
N SER A 111 -29.54 25.22 7.81
CA SER A 111 -29.46 23.81 7.42
C SER A 111 -28.36 23.54 6.40
N ALA A 112 -28.15 24.45 5.45
CA ALA A 112 -27.08 24.34 4.46
C ALA A 112 -25.71 24.49 5.12
N GLN A 113 -25.52 25.50 5.98
CA GLN A 113 -24.28 25.70 6.74
C GLN A 113 -23.92 24.45 7.56
N LYS A 114 -24.89 23.83 8.24
CA LYS A 114 -24.68 22.56 8.96
C LYS A 114 -24.24 21.41 8.05
N THR A 115 -24.78 21.36 6.83
CA THR A 115 -24.40 20.36 5.84
C THR A 115 -22.97 20.62 5.33
N MET A 116 -22.60 21.88 5.11
CA MET A 116 -21.23 22.27 4.74
C MET A 116 -20.23 21.89 5.83
N LYS A 117 -20.56 22.16 7.12
CA LYS A 117 -19.74 21.75 8.27
C LYS A 117 -19.56 20.23 8.34
N SER A 118 -20.63 19.46 8.22
CA SER A 118 -20.54 17.99 8.24
C SER A 118 -19.75 17.42 7.05
N ALA A 119 -19.86 18.05 5.87
CA ALA A 119 -19.06 17.65 4.71
C ALA A 119 -17.59 18.02 4.90
N MET A 120 -17.29 19.15 5.54
CA MET A 120 -15.94 19.58 5.92
C MET A 120 -15.30 18.60 6.90
N ASP A 121 -16.03 18.19 7.95
CA ASP A 121 -15.57 17.17 8.90
C ASP A 121 -15.24 15.86 8.16
N SER A 122 -16.11 15.43 7.24
CA SER A 122 -15.90 14.23 6.43
C SER A 122 -14.67 14.34 5.52
N PHE A 123 -14.43 15.53 4.95
CA PHE A 123 -13.24 15.82 4.16
C PHE A 123 -11.98 15.75 5.02
N ILE A 124 -11.96 16.42 6.18
CA ILE A 124 -10.82 16.45 7.11
C ILE A 124 -10.51 15.04 7.62
N ASP A 125 -11.52 14.27 8.02
CA ASP A 125 -11.34 12.90 8.49
C ASP A 125 -10.74 11.99 7.39
N ALA A 126 -11.28 12.07 6.17
CA ALA A 126 -10.77 11.31 5.05
C ALA A 126 -9.35 11.73 4.66
N ALA A 127 -9.05 13.03 4.64
CA ALA A 127 -7.72 13.57 4.39
C ALA A 127 -6.70 13.14 5.45
N ASN A 128 -7.15 12.83 6.66
CA ASN A 128 -6.33 12.35 7.76
C ASN A 128 -6.34 10.82 7.92
N THR A 129 -6.73 10.07 6.88
CA THR A 129 -6.67 8.61 6.88
C THR A 129 -5.22 8.13 7.01
N SER A 130 -5.00 7.14 7.89
CA SER A 130 -3.70 6.48 8.08
C SER A 130 -3.79 4.98 7.81
N VAL A 131 -2.69 4.42 7.31
CA VAL A 131 -2.52 2.97 7.09
C VAL A 131 -1.20 2.56 7.73
N ASN A 132 -1.22 1.54 8.58
CA ASN A 132 -0.05 1.07 9.34
C ASN A 132 0.64 2.17 10.18
N GLY A 133 -0.10 3.19 10.62
CA GLY A 133 0.44 4.31 11.41
C GLY A 133 1.04 5.45 10.59
N GLU A 134 1.01 5.35 9.25
CA GLU A 134 1.46 6.40 8.34
C GLU A 134 0.26 7.08 7.68
N TYR A 135 0.25 8.41 7.65
CA TYR A 135 -0.77 9.17 6.94
C TYR A 135 -0.60 9.07 5.43
N LEU A 136 -1.73 8.96 4.72
CA LEU A 136 -1.75 8.72 3.28
C LEU A 136 -1.45 9.98 2.44
N PHE A 137 -1.89 11.14 2.93
CA PHE A 137 -1.89 12.41 2.21
C PHE A 137 -0.88 13.43 2.75
N SER A 138 0.05 13.03 3.62
CA SER A 138 1.06 13.94 4.18
C SER A 138 2.29 14.13 3.29
N GLY A 139 2.25 13.65 2.05
CA GLY A 139 3.41 13.65 1.15
C GLY A 139 4.50 12.72 1.68
N ILE A 140 5.71 13.25 1.91
CA ILE A 140 6.83 12.51 2.53
C ILE A 140 6.84 12.61 4.06
N ASN A 141 6.03 13.48 4.68
CA ASN A 141 5.91 13.62 6.14
C ASN A 141 4.89 12.63 6.72
N THR A 142 5.10 11.32 6.54
CA THR A 142 4.13 10.25 6.89
C THR A 142 3.70 10.21 8.35
N ASP A 143 4.48 10.79 9.26
CA ASP A 143 4.30 10.68 10.71
C ASP A 143 3.45 11.81 11.32
N VAL A 144 3.01 12.77 10.49
CA VAL A 144 2.26 13.95 10.93
C VAL A 144 0.88 13.98 10.28
N LYS A 145 -0.15 14.31 11.07
CA LYS A 145 -1.52 14.50 10.59
C LYS A 145 -1.51 15.57 9.48
N PRO A 146 -1.93 15.25 8.25
CA PRO A 146 -1.75 16.14 7.11
C PRO A 146 -2.60 17.40 7.18
N ILE A 147 -3.85 17.31 7.63
CA ILE A 147 -4.78 18.45 7.70
C ILE A 147 -5.22 18.71 9.13
N THR A 148 -5.08 19.95 9.58
CA THR A 148 -5.59 20.39 10.88
C THR A 148 -7.12 20.40 10.87
N ASP A 149 -7.73 20.02 12.00
CA ASP A 149 -9.18 20.13 12.16
C ASP A 149 -9.55 21.60 12.40
N TYR A 150 -10.31 22.19 11.47
CA TYR A 150 -10.61 23.62 11.46
C TYR A 150 -11.34 24.10 12.71
N TYR A 151 -12.27 23.29 13.23
CA TYR A 151 -13.10 23.65 14.40
C TYR A 151 -12.54 23.14 15.73
N TYR A 152 -11.33 22.57 15.72
CA TYR A 152 -10.67 22.17 16.94
C TYR A 152 -10.35 23.38 17.83
N ILE A 153 -10.63 23.24 19.11
CA ILE A 153 -10.25 24.18 20.16
C ILE A 153 -9.31 23.44 21.11
N ASP A 154 -8.15 24.02 21.37
CA ASP A 154 -7.17 23.40 22.28
C ASP A 154 -7.61 23.44 23.75
N ASP A 155 -6.86 22.77 24.62
CA ASP A 155 -7.14 22.73 26.07
C ASP A 155 -7.10 24.11 26.73
N ASP A 156 -6.41 25.08 26.11
CA ASP A 156 -6.27 26.46 26.56
C ASP A 156 -7.39 27.38 26.02
N GLY A 157 -8.28 26.85 25.17
CA GLY A 157 -9.41 27.57 24.57
C GLY A 157 -9.07 28.34 23.30
N ASN A 158 -7.92 28.11 22.68
CA ASN A 158 -7.53 28.76 21.43
C ASN A 158 -8.09 28.00 20.22
N GLU A 159 -8.57 28.76 19.24
CA GLU A 159 -8.97 28.25 17.93
C GLU A 159 -7.75 27.89 17.07
N THR A 160 -7.97 27.12 16.02
CA THR A 160 -6.88 26.76 15.09
C THR A 160 -6.35 27.94 14.31
N ASP A 161 -5.10 27.85 13.85
CA ASP A 161 -4.47 28.88 13.01
C ASP A 161 -5.29 29.13 11.73
N ALA A 162 -5.88 28.09 11.13
CA ALA A 162 -6.78 28.20 9.99
C ALA A 162 -8.02 29.07 10.27
N LYS A 163 -8.70 28.86 11.41
CA LYS A 163 -9.88 29.64 11.80
C LYS A 163 -9.51 31.09 12.10
N GLN A 164 -8.43 31.29 12.87
CA GLN A 164 -7.92 32.62 13.19
C GLN A 164 -7.48 33.38 11.94
N ASN A 165 -6.85 32.70 10.97
CA ASN A 165 -6.43 33.29 9.71
C ASN A 165 -7.65 33.82 8.93
N PHE A 166 -8.70 33.01 8.77
CA PHE A 166 -9.94 33.45 8.13
C PHE A 166 -10.56 34.67 8.82
N ASP A 167 -10.69 34.63 10.15
CA ASP A 167 -11.27 35.75 10.92
C ASP A 167 -10.45 37.03 10.75
N ASN A 168 -9.12 36.92 10.76
CA ASN A 168 -8.20 38.04 10.55
C ASN A 168 -8.29 38.61 9.13
N LEU A 169 -8.41 37.76 8.10
CA LEU A 169 -8.58 38.20 6.72
C LEU A 169 -9.91 38.91 6.52
N PHE A 170 -11.00 38.32 7.00
CA PHE A 170 -12.34 38.88 6.86
C PHE A 170 -12.46 40.22 7.62
N SER A 171 -12.05 40.23 8.90
CA SER A 171 -12.10 41.45 9.71
C SER A 171 -11.09 42.50 9.25
N GLY A 172 -9.93 42.10 8.72
CA GLY A 172 -8.95 43.01 8.13
C GLY A 172 -9.47 43.72 6.87
N TYR A 173 -10.25 43.01 6.04
CA TYR A 173 -10.79 43.56 4.80
C TYR A 173 -12.08 44.37 5.03
N PHE A 174 -13.04 43.83 5.80
CA PHE A 174 -14.35 44.46 6.01
C PHE A 174 -14.47 45.29 7.30
N GLY A 175 -13.54 45.14 8.24
CA GLY A 175 -13.59 45.83 9.55
C GLY A 175 -14.63 45.27 10.52
N MET A 176 -15.14 44.06 10.29
CA MET A 176 -16.20 43.41 11.08
C MET A 176 -16.09 41.88 11.02
N SER A 177 -16.85 41.17 11.85
CA SER A 177 -16.99 39.71 11.82
C SER A 177 -18.05 39.26 10.81
N PRO A 178 -17.95 38.06 10.20
CA PRO A 178 -18.98 37.49 9.33
C PRO A 178 -20.37 37.37 9.97
N ASP A 179 -20.43 37.24 11.30
CA ASP A 179 -21.67 37.13 12.08
C ASP A 179 -22.28 38.49 12.46
N ASP A 180 -21.59 39.61 12.20
CA ASP A 180 -22.07 40.94 12.57
C ASP A 180 -23.23 41.39 11.67
N ASP A 181 -24.26 42.03 12.24
CA ASP A 181 -25.39 42.59 11.48
C ASP A 181 -24.97 43.60 10.38
N GLY A 182 -23.77 44.19 10.53
CA GLY A 182 -23.16 45.11 9.59
C GLY A 182 -22.84 44.50 8.22
N VAL A 183 -22.77 43.16 8.10
CA VAL A 183 -22.46 42.48 6.84
C VAL A 183 -23.51 42.72 5.74
N SER A 184 -24.72 43.15 6.13
CA SER A 184 -25.77 43.58 5.21
C SER A 184 -25.37 44.76 4.30
N GLY A 185 -24.37 45.54 4.71
CA GLY A 185 -23.83 46.66 3.95
C GLY A 185 -22.73 46.31 2.94
N ILE A 186 -22.22 45.07 2.95
CA ILE A 186 -21.17 44.63 2.01
C ILE A 186 -21.80 44.46 0.63
N SER A 187 -21.22 45.10 -0.40
CA SER A 187 -21.69 44.94 -1.79
C SER A 187 -21.23 43.62 -2.41
N ALA A 188 -21.90 43.19 -3.48
CA ALA A 188 -21.49 42.02 -4.26
C ALA A 188 -20.05 42.17 -4.78
N ASP A 189 -19.69 43.31 -5.36
CA ASP A 189 -18.33 43.57 -5.87
C ASP A 189 -17.25 43.47 -4.77
N GLN A 190 -17.55 43.94 -3.55
CA GLN A 190 -16.60 43.84 -2.42
C GLN A 190 -16.44 42.40 -1.95
N MET A 191 -17.53 41.62 -1.98
CA MET A 191 -17.48 40.20 -1.61
C MET A 191 -16.72 39.38 -2.66
N ASP A 192 -16.95 39.64 -3.95
CA ASP A 192 -16.21 39.00 -5.03
C ASP A 192 -14.71 39.34 -4.97
N ASP A 193 -14.36 40.61 -4.73
CA ASP A 193 -12.96 41.03 -4.56
C ASP A 193 -12.30 40.36 -3.35
N PHE A 194 -13.00 40.27 -2.21
CA PHE A 194 -12.51 39.54 -1.05
C PHE A 194 -12.27 38.05 -1.37
N MET A 195 -13.23 37.38 -2.01
CA MET A 195 -13.10 35.95 -2.31
C MET A 195 -11.96 35.64 -3.30
N GLU A 196 -11.75 36.50 -4.30
CA GLU A 196 -10.77 36.27 -5.38
C GLU A 196 -9.37 36.78 -5.03
N ASN A 197 -9.26 37.93 -4.39
CA ASN A 197 -7.96 38.59 -4.17
C ASN A 197 -7.44 38.47 -2.73
N VAL A 198 -8.24 37.96 -1.79
CA VAL A 198 -7.84 37.83 -0.37
C VAL A 198 -8.00 36.40 0.11
N LEU A 199 -9.20 35.82 -0.01
CA LEU A 199 -9.50 34.51 0.54
C LEU A 199 -8.90 33.39 -0.30
N GLU A 200 -9.17 33.31 -1.61
CA GLU A 200 -8.61 32.24 -2.46
C GLU A 200 -7.08 32.14 -2.37
N PRO A 201 -6.29 33.25 -2.43
CA PRO A 201 -4.84 33.18 -2.29
C PRO A 201 -4.36 32.63 -0.94
N SER A 202 -5.14 32.73 0.14
CA SER A 202 -4.76 32.19 1.46
C SER A 202 -4.83 30.66 1.52
N PHE A 203 -5.43 30.02 0.52
CA PHE A 203 -5.46 28.56 0.36
C PHE A 203 -4.35 28.05 -0.57
N ASP A 204 -3.34 28.87 -0.86
CA ASP A 204 -2.17 28.48 -1.65
C ASP A 204 -0.86 28.82 -0.91
N GLY A 205 0.24 28.26 -1.41
CA GLY A 205 1.60 28.58 -0.97
C GLY A 205 1.82 28.41 0.53
N ALA A 206 2.51 29.40 1.12
CA ALA A 206 2.89 29.38 2.53
C ALA A 206 1.68 29.48 3.46
N ASP A 207 0.65 30.25 3.09
CA ASP A 207 -0.54 30.42 3.94
C ASP A 207 -1.30 29.10 4.11
N TRP A 208 -1.35 28.27 3.07
CA TRP A 208 -1.91 26.92 3.18
C TRP A 208 -1.07 26.02 4.10
N THR A 209 0.25 25.98 3.92
CA THR A 209 1.12 25.09 4.70
C THR A 209 1.31 25.53 6.15
N ASP A 210 1.19 26.83 6.43
CA ASP A 210 1.36 27.37 7.78
C ASP A 210 0.08 27.18 8.61
N ASN A 211 -1.10 27.25 7.99
CA ASN A 211 -2.38 27.25 8.72
C ASN A 211 -3.17 25.94 8.61
N TRP A 212 -3.12 25.25 7.47
CA TRP A 212 -3.98 24.10 7.18
C TRP A 212 -3.25 22.77 7.12
N SER A 213 -2.12 22.75 6.40
CA SER A 213 -1.50 21.50 5.99
C SER A 213 -0.07 21.34 6.48
N ALA A 214 0.17 20.25 7.23
CA ALA A 214 1.52 19.81 7.59
C ALA A 214 2.14 18.87 6.53
N ALA A 215 1.45 18.65 5.41
CA ALA A 215 1.92 17.82 4.31
C ALA A 215 3.01 18.52 3.50
N THR A 216 3.84 17.72 2.81
CA THR A 216 4.79 18.24 1.82
C THR A 216 4.22 18.20 0.41
N ASP A 217 4.67 19.10 -0.47
CA ASP A 217 4.34 19.05 -1.90
C ASP A 217 4.95 17.83 -2.60
N GLU A 218 6.08 17.33 -2.09
CA GLU A 218 6.71 16.10 -2.59
C GLU A 218 5.87 14.88 -2.21
N THR A 219 5.62 14.02 -3.20
CA THR A 219 4.88 12.76 -3.03
C THR A 219 5.83 11.56 -2.98
N MET A 220 5.41 10.50 -2.30
CA MET A 220 6.17 9.27 -2.22
C MET A 220 6.22 8.60 -3.58
N THR A 221 7.38 8.00 -3.88
CA THR A 221 7.55 7.15 -5.06
C THR A 221 7.95 5.74 -4.65
N SER A 222 7.51 4.76 -5.43
CA SER A 222 7.80 3.36 -5.18
C SER A 222 8.27 2.67 -6.44
N ARG A 223 9.33 1.87 -6.31
CA ARG A 223 9.86 1.05 -7.40
C ARG A 223 9.04 -0.22 -7.49
N ILE A 224 8.35 -0.41 -8.61
CA ILE A 224 7.44 -1.54 -8.81
C ILE A 224 7.98 -2.64 -9.71
N SER A 225 9.06 -2.35 -10.43
CA SER A 225 9.78 -3.32 -11.24
C SER A 225 11.28 -2.95 -11.28
N LYS A 226 12.09 -3.71 -12.01
CA LYS A 226 13.53 -3.42 -12.14
C LYS A 226 13.78 -2.00 -12.68
N ASN A 227 12.93 -1.52 -13.58
CA ASN A 227 13.15 -0.28 -14.33
C ASN A 227 12.04 0.75 -14.15
N GLU A 228 11.07 0.49 -13.27
CA GLU A 228 9.88 1.33 -13.16
C GLU A 228 9.68 1.83 -11.73
N VAL A 229 9.44 3.14 -11.64
CA VAL A 229 9.07 3.85 -10.42
C VAL A 229 7.77 4.58 -10.71
N ILE A 230 6.85 4.52 -9.76
CA ILE A 230 5.56 5.20 -9.81
C ILE A 230 5.41 6.10 -8.60
N GLN A 231 4.51 7.07 -8.71
CA GLN A 231 4.00 7.78 -7.55
C GLN A 231 3.06 6.84 -6.77
N SER A 232 3.24 6.77 -5.46
CA SER A 232 2.52 5.86 -4.57
C SER A 232 1.74 6.57 -3.47
N SER A 233 1.74 7.90 -3.47
CA SER A 233 0.93 8.73 -2.58
C SER A 233 0.41 9.98 -3.29
N SER A 234 -0.52 10.65 -2.64
CA SER A 234 -0.93 12.02 -2.97
C SER A 234 -0.55 12.95 -1.81
N SER A 235 -0.75 14.26 -1.99
CA SER A 235 -0.50 15.26 -0.96
C SER A 235 -1.76 16.08 -0.71
N ALA A 236 -2.00 16.40 0.56
CA ALA A 236 -3.05 17.32 0.95
C ALA A 236 -2.78 18.77 0.50
N ASN A 237 -1.61 19.03 -0.09
CA ASN A 237 -1.28 20.31 -0.73
C ASN A 237 -1.73 20.38 -2.20
N SER A 238 -2.36 19.34 -2.75
CA SER A 238 -2.88 19.43 -4.12
C SER A 238 -4.10 20.34 -4.21
N ASP A 239 -4.33 20.90 -5.40
CA ASP A 239 -5.37 21.89 -5.65
C ASP A 239 -6.76 21.40 -5.22
N GLY A 240 -7.07 20.12 -5.43
CA GLY A 240 -8.34 19.54 -5.02
C GLY A 240 -8.62 19.68 -3.51
N PHE A 241 -7.60 19.48 -2.66
CA PHE A 241 -7.73 19.63 -1.21
C PHE A 241 -7.87 21.09 -0.82
N ARG A 242 -7.05 21.98 -1.42
CA ARG A 242 -7.07 23.42 -1.17
C ARG A 242 -8.43 24.03 -1.49
N TYR A 243 -8.96 23.78 -2.68
CA TYR A 243 -10.29 24.27 -3.06
C TYR A 243 -11.42 23.62 -2.26
N THR A 244 -11.28 22.36 -1.82
CA THR A 244 -12.26 21.75 -0.90
C THR A 244 -12.27 22.46 0.44
N GLY A 245 -11.10 22.79 0.99
CA GLY A 245 -10.96 23.61 2.20
C GLY A 245 -11.58 25.00 2.03
N LEU A 246 -11.29 25.68 0.93
CA LEU A 246 -11.82 27.02 0.61
C LEU A 246 -13.35 27.03 0.58
N VAL A 247 -13.95 26.10 -0.17
CA VAL A 247 -15.40 25.97 -0.29
C VAL A 247 -16.04 25.62 1.05
N SER A 248 -15.35 24.79 1.85
CA SER A 248 -15.80 24.45 3.19
C SER A 248 -15.91 25.70 4.06
N VAL A 249 -14.86 26.53 4.10
CA VAL A 249 -14.84 27.78 4.89
C VAL A 249 -15.92 28.77 4.43
N ILE A 250 -16.07 28.99 3.12
CA ILE A 250 -17.15 29.86 2.61
C ILE A 250 -18.52 29.31 3.06
N GLY A 251 -18.70 28.00 2.92
CA GLY A 251 -19.92 27.31 3.31
C GLY A 251 -20.23 27.38 4.81
N SER A 252 -19.20 27.27 5.62
CA SER A 252 -19.34 27.05 7.05
C SER A 252 -19.30 28.34 7.87
N GLU A 253 -18.59 29.36 7.39
CA GLU A 253 -18.45 30.66 8.06
C GLU A 253 -19.34 31.74 7.44
N MET A 254 -19.50 31.76 6.11
CA MET A 254 -20.09 32.91 5.42
C MET A 254 -21.56 32.71 5.03
N LEU A 255 -22.06 31.48 4.86
CA LEU A 255 -23.42 31.27 4.33
C LEU A 255 -24.57 31.85 5.18
N ASN A 256 -24.44 31.83 6.51
CA ASN A 256 -25.52 32.20 7.42
C ASN A 256 -25.54 33.69 7.79
N GLY A 257 -24.57 34.48 7.34
CA GLY A 257 -24.53 35.90 7.63
C GLY A 257 -25.69 36.68 6.99
N ASN A 258 -26.03 37.82 7.58
CA ASN A 258 -27.14 38.68 7.16
C ASN A 258 -26.81 39.54 5.92
N TYR A 259 -26.23 38.92 4.89
CA TYR A 259 -25.87 39.60 3.64
C TYR A 259 -27.10 40.02 2.83
N SER A 260 -26.93 41.07 2.01
CA SER A 260 -27.89 41.42 0.97
C SER A 260 -28.11 40.25 0.00
N THR A 261 -29.26 40.21 -0.68
CA THR A 261 -29.58 39.14 -1.64
C THR A 261 -28.56 39.12 -2.78
N GLU A 262 -28.16 40.29 -3.27
CA GLU A 262 -27.17 40.45 -4.32
C GLU A 262 -25.81 39.89 -3.90
N THR A 263 -25.33 40.26 -2.71
CA THR A 263 -24.04 39.79 -2.16
C THR A 263 -24.05 38.29 -1.90
N ARG A 264 -25.16 37.75 -1.36
CA ARG A 264 -25.30 36.31 -1.15
C ARG A 264 -25.27 35.53 -2.46
N ASN A 265 -25.95 36.03 -3.50
CA ASN A 265 -25.95 35.37 -4.80
C ASN A 265 -24.56 35.36 -5.44
N ALA A 266 -23.79 36.46 -5.32
CA ALA A 266 -22.41 36.54 -5.79
C ALA A 266 -21.51 35.53 -5.06
N MET A 267 -21.58 35.51 -3.72
CA MET A 267 -20.88 34.55 -2.86
C MET A 267 -21.18 33.10 -3.24
N ILE A 268 -22.46 32.72 -3.35
CA ILE A 268 -22.86 31.36 -3.72
C ILE A 268 -22.37 31.02 -5.14
N SER A 269 -22.45 31.96 -6.08
CA SER A 269 -21.99 31.73 -7.46
C SER A 269 -20.49 31.44 -7.51
N LYS A 270 -19.68 32.22 -6.80
CA LYS A 270 -18.22 32.00 -6.70
C LYS A 270 -17.90 30.72 -5.93
N ALA A 271 -18.62 30.42 -4.84
CA ALA A 271 -18.45 29.16 -4.11
C ALA A 271 -18.77 27.93 -4.98
N ILE A 272 -19.77 28.03 -5.88
CA ILE A 272 -20.06 26.97 -6.87
C ILE A 272 -18.89 26.81 -7.85
N GLU A 273 -18.29 27.90 -8.32
CA GLU A 273 -17.10 27.87 -9.18
C GLU A 273 -15.93 27.15 -8.49
N TYR A 274 -15.57 27.57 -7.28
CA TYR A 274 -14.52 26.91 -6.49
C TYR A 274 -14.84 25.45 -6.16
N SER A 275 -16.11 25.10 -5.93
CA SER A 275 -16.52 23.70 -5.73
C SER A 275 -16.31 22.85 -6.99
N GLY A 276 -16.45 23.45 -8.17
CA GLY A 276 -16.11 22.80 -9.44
C GLY A 276 -14.62 22.51 -9.55
N LEU A 277 -13.77 23.46 -9.14
CA LEU A 277 -12.32 23.29 -9.10
C LEU A 277 -11.90 22.23 -8.08
N ALA A 278 -12.52 22.21 -6.89
CA ALA A 278 -12.33 21.19 -5.88
C ALA A 278 -12.62 19.78 -6.42
N VAL A 279 -13.81 19.57 -7.00
CA VAL A 279 -14.20 18.28 -7.57
C VAL A 279 -13.28 17.87 -8.71
N SER A 280 -12.88 18.81 -9.59
CA SER A 280 -11.94 18.53 -10.68
C SER A 280 -10.58 18.09 -10.14
N GLY A 281 -9.98 18.87 -9.24
CA GLY A 281 -8.65 18.58 -8.68
C GLY A 281 -8.60 17.25 -7.93
N ILE A 282 -9.64 16.91 -7.18
CA ILE A 282 -9.73 15.60 -6.51
C ILE A 282 -9.86 14.46 -7.53
N ASN A 283 -10.61 14.65 -8.62
CA ASN A 283 -10.71 13.64 -9.68
C ASN A 283 -9.40 13.46 -10.46
N ASP A 284 -8.61 14.53 -10.62
CA ASP A 284 -7.29 14.45 -11.24
C ASP A 284 -6.34 13.60 -10.38
N GLU A 285 -6.31 13.82 -9.07
CA GLU A 285 -5.58 12.98 -8.11
C GLU A 285 -6.05 11.51 -8.14
N ARG A 286 -7.37 11.30 -8.17
CA ARG A 286 -7.94 9.94 -8.27
C ARG A 286 -7.48 9.25 -9.54
N THR A 287 -7.48 9.97 -10.66
CA THR A 287 -7.05 9.44 -11.96
C THR A 287 -5.57 9.08 -11.96
N GLN A 288 -4.71 9.94 -11.39
CA GLN A 288 -3.28 9.72 -11.30
C GLN A 288 -2.93 8.48 -10.45
N LEU A 289 -3.60 8.31 -9.31
CA LEU A 289 -3.43 7.12 -8.49
C LEU A 289 -4.02 5.87 -9.15
N GLY A 290 -5.15 5.99 -9.85
CA GLY A 290 -5.73 4.90 -10.64
C GLY A 290 -4.79 4.39 -11.75
N LEU A 291 -4.11 5.30 -12.46
CA LEU A 291 -3.05 4.94 -13.41
C LEU A 291 -1.87 4.25 -12.72
N SER A 292 -1.54 4.68 -11.50
CA SER A 292 -0.48 4.07 -10.70
C SER A 292 -0.85 2.65 -10.25
N GLN A 293 -2.10 2.41 -9.83
CA GLN A 293 -2.62 1.06 -9.53
C GLN A 293 -2.54 0.13 -10.74
N GLU A 294 -2.98 0.61 -11.91
CA GLU A 294 -2.92 -0.18 -13.15
C GLU A 294 -1.47 -0.55 -13.52
N ARG A 295 -0.52 0.37 -13.31
CA ARG A 295 0.91 0.08 -13.51
C ARG A 295 1.44 -0.96 -12.53
N VAL A 296 1.01 -0.93 -11.26
CA VAL A 296 1.36 -1.97 -10.27
C VAL A 296 0.83 -3.33 -10.72
N THR A 297 -0.42 -3.41 -11.16
CA THR A 297 -1.04 -4.65 -11.66
C THR A 297 -0.26 -5.22 -12.83
N ASN A 298 0.02 -4.41 -13.85
CA ASN A 298 0.79 -4.84 -15.02
C ASN A 298 2.22 -5.27 -14.66
N ALA A 299 2.87 -4.57 -13.71
CA ALA A 299 4.18 -4.96 -13.21
C ALA A 299 4.13 -6.32 -12.49
N ASN A 300 3.12 -6.55 -11.64
CA ASN A 300 2.93 -7.82 -10.94
C ASN A 300 2.68 -8.99 -11.89
N ASP A 301 1.88 -8.81 -12.95
CA ASP A 301 1.66 -9.85 -13.97
C ASP A 301 2.96 -10.23 -14.67
N SER A 302 3.79 -9.23 -15.00
CA SER A 302 5.10 -9.45 -15.60
C SER A 302 6.09 -10.12 -14.65
N LEU A 303 6.12 -9.71 -13.37
CA LEU A 303 6.99 -10.29 -12.35
C LEU A 303 6.60 -11.74 -12.06
N THR A 304 5.30 -12.03 -11.97
CA THR A 304 4.76 -13.39 -11.79
C THR A 304 5.17 -14.28 -12.95
N SER A 305 4.96 -13.83 -14.19
CA SER A 305 5.38 -14.58 -15.38
C SER A 305 6.89 -14.87 -15.40
N GLN A 306 7.71 -13.89 -15.04
CA GLN A 306 9.17 -14.07 -14.94
C GLN A 306 9.55 -15.06 -13.83
N LYS A 307 8.87 -14.98 -12.68
CA LYS A 307 9.09 -15.86 -11.53
C LYS A 307 8.71 -17.30 -11.88
N ASP A 308 7.57 -17.51 -12.53
CA ASP A 308 7.12 -18.83 -12.98
C ASP A 308 8.12 -19.48 -13.96
N ILE A 309 8.67 -18.70 -14.91
CA ILE A 309 9.69 -19.21 -15.84
C ILE A 309 10.94 -19.65 -15.08
N ILE A 310 11.40 -18.84 -14.12
CA ILE A 310 12.57 -19.15 -13.30
C ILE A 310 12.31 -20.38 -12.41
N GLU A 311 11.14 -20.47 -11.80
CA GLU A 311 10.78 -21.61 -10.95
C GLU A 311 10.65 -22.91 -11.75
N ASN A 312 10.11 -22.84 -12.98
CA ASN A 312 10.12 -23.98 -13.90
C ASN A 312 11.55 -24.39 -14.27
N GLN A 313 12.44 -23.45 -14.59
CA GLN A 313 13.85 -23.76 -14.87
C GLN A 313 14.57 -24.36 -13.66
N ILE A 314 14.29 -23.88 -12.45
CA ILE A 314 14.81 -24.49 -11.22
C ILE A 314 14.26 -25.90 -11.06
N SER A 315 12.97 -26.12 -11.32
CA SER A 315 12.36 -27.45 -11.26
C SER A 315 12.97 -28.40 -12.27
N ASP A 316 13.20 -27.97 -13.51
CA ASP A 316 13.84 -28.78 -14.55
C ASP A 316 15.29 -29.15 -14.19
N LEU A 317 15.99 -28.26 -13.48
CA LEU A 317 17.37 -28.50 -13.06
C LEU A 317 17.46 -29.37 -11.81
N THR A 318 16.51 -29.26 -10.88
CA THR A 318 16.61 -29.86 -9.54
C THR A 318 15.62 -31.01 -9.30
N GLY A 319 14.69 -31.22 -10.23
CA GLY A 319 13.62 -32.20 -10.14
C GLY A 319 14.10 -33.62 -10.40
N VAL A 320 13.44 -34.57 -9.75
CA VAL A 320 13.69 -36.02 -9.89
C VAL A 320 12.45 -36.70 -10.46
N ASP A 321 12.64 -37.67 -11.33
CA ASP A 321 11.54 -38.55 -11.74
C ASP A 321 11.09 -39.40 -10.55
N ALA A 322 9.88 -39.14 -10.06
CA ALA A 322 9.30 -39.84 -8.91
C ALA A 322 9.18 -41.36 -9.11
N TYR A 323 9.02 -41.83 -10.35
CA TYR A 323 8.96 -43.25 -10.68
C TYR A 323 10.35 -43.90 -10.59
N GLU A 324 11.38 -43.23 -11.10
CA GLU A 324 12.76 -43.68 -10.98
C GLU A 324 13.20 -43.69 -9.50
N ALA A 325 12.91 -42.63 -8.76
CA ALA A 325 13.21 -42.54 -7.33
C ALA A 325 12.49 -43.62 -6.51
N SER A 326 11.21 -43.88 -6.82
CA SER A 326 10.44 -44.96 -6.16
C SER A 326 11.01 -46.34 -6.47
N THR A 327 11.41 -46.57 -7.72
CA THR A 327 12.06 -47.83 -8.13
C THR A 327 13.38 -48.02 -7.41
N ARG A 328 14.20 -46.96 -7.32
CA ARG A 328 15.45 -46.96 -6.57
C ARG A 328 15.23 -47.25 -5.08
N LEU A 329 14.23 -46.61 -4.46
CA LEU A 329 13.88 -46.81 -3.06
C LEU A 329 13.52 -48.28 -2.78
N ASN A 330 12.64 -48.88 -3.60
CA ASN A 330 12.24 -50.28 -3.45
C ASN A 330 13.41 -51.25 -3.62
N ASN A 331 14.31 -50.98 -4.56
CA ASN A 331 15.52 -51.77 -4.77
C ASN A 331 16.48 -51.68 -3.56
N LEU A 332 16.66 -50.48 -3.00
CA LEU A 332 17.49 -50.26 -1.81
C LEU A 332 16.89 -50.93 -0.57
N GLN A 333 15.57 -50.86 -0.39
CA GLN A 333 14.88 -51.56 0.68
C GLN A 333 15.08 -53.08 0.58
N SER A 334 14.89 -53.65 -0.61
CA SER A 334 15.12 -55.07 -0.88
C SER A 334 16.58 -55.49 -0.62
N LEU A 335 17.53 -54.64 -0.98
CA LEU A 335 18.96 -54.86 -0.73
C LEU A 335 19.30 -54.87 0.77
N VAL A 336 18.75 -53.93 1.53
CA VAL A 336 18.94 -53.84 2.98
C VAL A 336 18.33 -55.07 3.68
N GLU A 337 17.11 -55.47 3.32
CA GLU A 337 16.45 -56.68 3.84
C GLU A 337 17.24 -57.96 3.53
N THR A 338 17.73 -58.08 2.31
CA THR A 338 18.58 -59.21 1.87
C THR A 338 19.91 -59.23 2.64
N SER A 339 20.53 -58.06 2.83
CA SER A 339 21.80 -57.92 3.55
C SER A 339 21.68 -58.28 5.03
N TYR A 340 20.57 -57.92 5.68
CA TYR A 340 20.27 -58.37 7.05
C TYR A 340 20.08 -59.89 7.12
N THR A 341 19.34 -60.46 6.16
CA THR A 341 19.13 -61.90 6.08
C THR A 341 20.44 -62.67 5.88
N LEU A 342 21.34 -62.15 5.03
CA LEU A 342 22.66 -62.74 4.79
C LEU A 342 23.57 -62.61 6.01
N THR A 343 23.57 -61.46 6.67
CA THR A 343 24.33 -61.23 7.92
C THR A 343 23.90 -62.21 9.00
N ALA A 344 22.58 -62.41 9.17
CA ALA A 344 22.03 -63.40 10.10
C ALA A 344 22.43 -64.84 9.75
N ARG A 345 22.52 -65.20 8.45
CA ARG A 345 23.03 -66.50 8.00
C ARG A 345 24.53 -66.70 8.25
N LEU A 346 25.34 -65.67 8.03
CA LEU A 346 26.80 -65.73 8.26
C LEU A 346 27.15 -65.76 9.75
N GLN A 347 26.36 -65.10 10.61
CA GLN A 347 26.50 -65.24 12.07
C GLN A 347 26.22 -66.67 12.56
N LYS A 348 25.36 -67.43 11.87
CA LYS A 348 25.08 -68.86 12.14
C LYS A 348 26.14 -69.81 11.57
N LEU A 349 27.09 -69.35 10.75
CA LEU A 349 28.21 -70.14 10.22
C LEU A 349 29.46 -70.01 11.11
N SER A 350 29.26 -69.76 12.40
CA SER A 350 30.34 -69.66 13.38
C SER A 350 31.19 -70.93 13.37
N LEU A 351 32.51 -70.78 13.33
CA LEU A 351 33.48 -71.88 13.44
C LEU A 351 33.26 -72.72 14.72
N VAL A 352 32.57 -72.16 15.72
CA VAL A 352 32.20 -72.82 16.98
C VAL A 352 31.15 -73.92 16.79
N ASP A 353 30.36 -73.89 15.72
CA ASP A 353 29.39 -74.96 15.41
C ASP A 353 30.01 -76.14 14.62
N TYR A 354 31.28 -76.01 14.18
CA TYR A 354 32.01 -77.00 13.36
C TYR A 354 33.29 -77.54 14.02
N LEU A 355 33.57 -77.13 15.26
CA LEU A 355 34.59 -77.67 16.16
C LEU A 355 33.89 -78.37 17.32
#